data_AF-A0AAV3ZB15-F1
#
_entry.id   AF-A0AAV3ZB15-F1
#
_cell.length_a   1.000
_cell.length_b   1.000
_cell.length_c   1.000
_cell.angle_alpha   90.00
_cell.angle_beta   90.00
_cell.angle_gamma   90.00
#
_symmetry.space_group_name_H-M   'P 1'
#
loop_
_entity.id
_entity.type
_entity.pdbx_description
1 polymer ?
#
loop_
_entity_poly.entity_id
_entity_poly.type
_entity_poly.pdbx_seq_one_letter_code
_entity_poly.pdbx_strand_id
1 'polypeptide(L)'
;MRAKITRCTMLASRQGMRTEIIACVVLLYRQEMRAEITVCAVLACTCKQGTWEEITVCAVLACNCKQKRRAKIIGCKVLTHGKGMRKETTGCAVLAYGQGIRAEIIGGAVWAYGQHMRAKMTGCAVLTYGQWLWAKTIWCAVLAYWKSMRTEITACVMLACGRGMQAEITGCAVLACWKGMRTEITACLVWPKGKGCGRRLVVYSISL
;
A
#
# COMPACT_ATOMS: atom_id res chain seq x y z
N MET A 1 17.88 12.84 26.33
CA MET A 1 19.08 12.02 26.03
C MET A 1 18.85 11.27 24.73
N ARG A 2 19.83 11.21 23.84
CA ARG A 2 19.79 10.33 22.66
C ARG A 2 20.67 9.12 22.96
N ALA A 3 20.09 7.92 22.95
CA ALA A 3 20.88 6.70 23.08
C ALA A 3 21.25 6.21 21.68
N LYS A 4 22.53 5.89 21.47
CA LYS A 4 23.01 5.27 20.24
C LYS A 4 23.25 3.79 20.51
N ILE A 5 22.53 2.94 19.80
CA ILE A 5 22.62 1.48 19.94
C ILE A 5 23.16 0.93 18.62
N THR A 6 24.40 0.47 18.64
CA THR A 6 25.08 -0.01 17.43
C THR A 6 24.55 -1.39 17.01
N ARG A 7 24.35 -2.29 17.97
CA ARG A 7 23.80 -3.63 17.74
C ARG A 7 22.93 -4.04 18.91
N CYS A 8 21.76 -4.60 18.60
CA CYS A 8 20.92 -5.29 19.58
C CYS A 8 20.36 -6.59 18.99
N THR A 9 20.34 -7.64 19.81
CA THR A 9 19.57 -8.84 19.48
C THR A 9 18.10 -8.60 19.79
N MET A 10 17.79 -8.10 20.98
CA MET A 10 16.44 -7.72 21.36
C MET A 10 16.46 -6.41 22.12
N LEU A 11 15.59 -5.48 21.72
CA LEU A 11 15.35 -4.25 22.46
C LEU A 11 13.85 -4.10 22.67
N ALA A 12 13.43 -4.08 23.92
CA ALA A 12 12.04 -3.86 24.31
C ALA A 12 11.94 -2.57 25.12
N SER A 13 11.26 -1.56 24.58
CA SER A 13 11.04 -0.30 25.30
C SER A 13 9.55 -0.06 25.58
N ARG A 14 9.25 0.23 26.84
CA ARG A 14 7.91 0.67 27.26
C ARG A 14 7.72 2.18 27.24
N GLN A 15 8.80 2.95 27.22
CA GLN A 15 8.76 4.42 27.27
C GLN A 15 9.29 5.02 25.98
N GLY A 16 8.88 6.26 25.72
CA GLY A 16 9.34 6.97 24.54
C GLY A 16 10.83 7.27 24.60
N MET A 17 11.57 6.83 23.59
CA MET A 17 13.00 7.13 23.47
C MET A 17 13.28 7.83 22.15
N ARG A 18 14.32 8.68 22.17
CA ARG A 18 14.99 9.15 20.97
C ARG A 18 16.27 8.33 20.81
N THR A 19 16.29 7.42 19.85
CA THR A 19 17.41 6.50 19.66
C THR A 19 17.80 6.34 18.22
N GLU A 20 19.10 6.29 17.98
CA GLU A 20 19.67 5.85 16.72
C GLU A 20 20.04 4.37 16.89
N ILE A 21 19.45 3.50 16.07
CA ILE A 21 19.68 2.05 16.12
C ILE A 21 20.24 1.62 14.78
N ILE A 22 21.51 1.22 14.75
CA ILE A 22 22.16 0.82 13.49
C ILE A 22 21.68 -0.57 13.08
N ALA A 23 21.69 -1.54 13.98
CA ALA A 23 21.21 -2.88 13.70
C ALA A 23 20.47 -3.47 14.90
N CYS A 24 19.25 -3.96 14.69
CA CYS A 24 18.53 -4.75 15.69
C CYS A 24 17.87 -5.98 15.10
N VAL A 25 18.01 -7.15 15.72
CA VAL A 25 17.25 -8.33 15.24
C VAL A 25 15.77 -8.13 15.58
N VAL A 26 15.43 -7.86 16.84
CA VAL A 26 14.05 -7.64 17.26
C VAL A 26 13.94 -6.34 18.04
N LEU A 27 13.11 -5.42 17.54
CA LEU A 27 12.75 -4.19 18.24
C LEU A 27 11.24 -4.20 18.56
N LEU A 28 10.92 -4.09 19.84
CA LEU A 28 9.56 -4.02 20.34
C LEU A 28 9.39 -2.72 21.11
N TYR A 29 8.38 -1.93 20.77
CA TYR A 29 8.10 -0.74 21.57
C TYR A 29 6.61 -0.39 21.68
N ARG A 30 6.27 0.21 22.83
CA ARG A 30 4.87 0.42 23.26
C ARG A 30 4.42 1.89 23.31
N GLN A 31 5.34 2.84 23.16
CA GLN A 31 5.05 4.27 23.28
C GLN A 31 5.82 5.12 22.24
N GLU A 32 5.86 6.45 22.43
CA GLU A 32 6.38 7.41 21.46
C GLU A 32 7.88 7.23 21.16
N MET A 33 8.21 6.49 20.09
CA MET A 33 9.58 6.45 19.57
C MET A 33 9.77 7.49 18.47
N ARG A 34 10.89 8.21 18.55
CA ARG A 34 11.54 8.78 17.37
C ARG A 34 12.84 8.01 17.17
N ALA A 35 12.79 7.04 16.28
CA ALA A 35 13.91 6.17 15.99
C ALA A 35 14.30 6.32 14.52
N GLU A 36 15.60 6.43 14.32
CA GLU A 36 16.25 6.18 13.04
C GLU A 36 16.82 4.78 13.12
N ILE A 37 16.27 3.87 12.31
CA ILE A 37 16.63 2.46 12.33
C ILE A 37 17.19 2.11 10.96
N THR A 38 18.48 1.77 10.89
CA THR A 38 19.12 1.43 9.61
C THR A 38 18.76 0.01 9.20
N VAL A 39 18.89 -0.96 10.10
CA VAL A 39 18.57 -2.36 9.80
C VAL A 39 17.80 -2.99 10.95
N CYS A 40 16.65 -3.59 10.65
CA CYS A 40 15.91 -4.39 11.60
C CYS A 40 15.35 -5.69 11.00
N ALA A 41 15.54 -6.84 11.65
CA ALA A 41 14.87 -8.05 11.14
C ALA A 41 13.36 -7.98 11.43
N VAL A 42 12.98 -7.72 12.67
CA VAL A 42 11.58 -7.62 13.08
C VAL A 42 11.36 -6.38 13.94
N LEU A 43 10.51 -5.48 13.45
CA LEU A 43 10.04 -4.33 14.21
C LEU A 43 8.55 -4.51 14.51
N ALA A 44 8.20 -4.61 15.79
CA ALA A 44 6.80 -4.56 16.20
C ALA A 44 6.51 -3.34 17.07
N CYS A 45 5.48 -2.61 16.71
CA CYS A 45 5.08 -1.42 17.44
C CYS A 45 3.61 -1.37 17.79
N THR A 46 3.33 -0.87 18.98
CA THR A 46 1.99 -0.46 19.40
C THR A 46 2.09 0.95 19.95
N CYS A 47 1.45 1.94 19.33
CA CYS A 47 1.56 3.33 19.77
C CYS A 47 0.19 3.91 20.13
N LYS A 48 0.16 4.71 21.21
CA LYS A 48 -1.02 5.48 21.62
C LYS A 48 -1.08 6.87 20.95
N GLN A 49 0.06 7.56 20.76
CA GLN A 49 0.14 8.90 20.13
C GLN A 49 1.40 9.09 19.26
N GLY A 50 1.41 10.18 18.48
CA GLY A 50 2.17 10.41 17.25
C GLY A 50 3.67 10.12 17.28
N THR A 51 4.06 9.10 16.52
CA THR A 51 5.47 8.71 16.31
C THR A 51 5.97 9.07 14.91
N TRP A 52 7.27 9.32 14.81
CA TRP A 52 7.96 9.51 13.54
C TRP A 52 9.06 8.45 13.45
N GLU A 53 9.02 7.66 12.38
CA GLU A 53 10.02 6.63 12.13
C GLU A 53 10.56 6.77 10.73
N GLU A 54 11.89 6.82 10.65
CA GLU A 54 12.61 6.56 9.43
C GLU A 54 13.30 5.22 9.59
N ILE A 55 12.83 4.26 8.80
CA ILE A 55 13.35 2.90 8.78
C ILE A 55 13.96 2.73 7.40
N THR A 56 15.24 2.40 7.35
CA THR A 56 15.86 2.01 6.09
C THR A 56 15.40 0.59 5.82
N VAL A 57 16.12 -0.44 6.26
CA VAL A 57 15.79 -1.82 5.89
C VAL A 57 15.07 -2.56 7.01
N CYS A 58 13.94 -3.20 6.70
CA CYS A 58 13.29 -4.11 7.64
C CYS A 58 12.75 -5.39 7.01
N ALA A 59 13.02 -6.57 7.58
CA ALA A 59 12.41 -7.79 7.03
C ALA A 59 10.90 -7.83 7.34
N VAL A 60 10.50 -7.60 8.58
CA VAL A 60 9.09 -7.57 9.00
C VAL A 60 8.80 -6.37 9.88
N LEU A 61 7.89 -5.51 9.44
CA LEU A 61 7.40 -4.37 10.20
C LEU A 61 5.91 -4.57 10.50
N ALA A 62 5.56 -4.68 11.77
CA ALA A 62 4.19 -4.88 12.24
C ALA A 62 3.80 -3.79 13.24
N CYS A 63 2.89 -2.90 12.85
CA CYS A 63 2.61 -1.71 13.64
C CYS A 63 1.12 -1.44 13.79
N ASN A 64 0.64 -1.58 15.03
CA ASN A 64 -0.76 -1.40 15.37
C ASN A 64 -0.95 -0.13 16.18
N CYS A 65 -1.13 0.99 15.47
CA CYS A 65 -1.32 2.31 16.07
C CYS A 65 -2.77 2.75 15.93
N LYS A 66 -3.29 3.46 16.94
CA LYS A 66 -4.67 3.99 16.93
C LYS A 66 -4.78 5.43 16.37
N GLN A 67 -3.67 6.13 16.11
CA GLN A 67 -3.66 7.53 15.68
C GLN A 67 -2.67 7.83 14.54
N LYS A 68 -2.85 9.02 13.93
CA LYS A 68 -2.10 9.56 12.77
C LYS A 68 -0.59 9.51 12.98
N ARG A 69 0.07 8.62 12.23
CA ARG A 69 1.52 8.45 12.21
C ARG A 69 2.12 8.87 10.87
N ARG A 70 3.37 9.35 10.86
CA ARG A 70 4.21 9.44 9.65
C ARG A 70 5.36 8.46 9.76
N ALA A 71 5.53 7.63 8.73
CA ALA A 71 6.67 6.73 8.62
C ALA A 71 7.23 6.75 7.20
N LYS A 72 8.55 6.78 7.10
CA LYS A 72 9.29 6.63 5.85
C LYS A 72 10.06 5.32 5.92
N ILE A 73 9.82 4.43 4.95
CA ILE A 73 10.35 3.06 4.95
C ILE A 73 11.05 2.80 3.63
N ILE A 74 12.32 2.37 3.66
CA ILE A 74 13.16 2.17 2.45
C ILE A 74 13.66 0.72 2.39
N GLY A 75 12.85 -0.17 1.83
CA GLY A 75 13.17 -1.58 1.73
C GLY A 75 12.57 -2.36 2.88
N CYS A 76 11.37 -2.90 2.68
CA CYS A 76 10.80 -3.84 3.65
C CYS A 76 10.16 -5.05 2.99
N LYS A 77 10.47 -6.25 3.49
CA LYS A 77 9.92 -7.47 2.88
C LYS A 77 8.43 -7.60 3.19
N VAL A 78 8.04 -7.43 4.45
CA VAL A 78 6.63 -7.52 4.88
C VAL A 78 6.27 -6.36 5.79
N LEU A 79 5.29 -5.58 5.37
CA LEU A 79 4.80 -4.43 6.11
C LEU A 79 3.32 -4.62 6.45
N THR A 80 3.00 -4.74 7.75
CA THR A 80 1.63 -4.87 8.24
C THR A 80 1.27 -3.71 9.17
N HIS A 81 0.17 -3.02 8.88
CA HIS A 81 -0.22 -1.86 9.68
C HIS A 81 -1.70 -1.80 9.99
N GLY A 82 -2.00 -1.29 11.18
CA GLY A 82 -3.36 -1.02 11.67
C GLY A 82 -3.98 0.24 11.06
N LYS A 83 -4.54 1.11 11.90
CA LYS A 83 -5.38 2.24 11.45
C LYS A 83 -4.61 3.57 11.38
N GLY A 84 -5.05 4.46 10.49
CA GLY A 84 -4.79 5.90 10.57
C GLY A 84 -3.33 6.32 10.36
N MET A 85 -2.79 6.22 9.14
CA MET A 85 -1.39 6.61 8.87
C MET A 85 -1.19 7.44 7.60
N ARG A 86 -0.15 8.27 7.58
CA ARG A 86 0.46 8.83 6.35
C ARG A 86 1.82 8.17 6.14
N LYS A 87 2.10 7.62 4.96
CA LYS A 87 3.33 6.87 4.71
C LYS A 87 3.96 7.18 3.38
N GLU A 88 5.28 7.12 3.40
CA GLU A 88 6.13 7.04 2.22
C GLU A 88 6.88 5.71 2.29
N THR A 89 6.77 4.90 1.25
CA THR A 89 7.36 3.56 1.23
C THR A 89 8.02 3.30 -0.10
N THR A 90 9.28 2.86 -0.07
CA THR A 90 10.03 2.53 -1.28
C THR A 90 10.50 1.09 -1.19
N GLY A 91 10.18 0.27 -2.19
CA GLY A 91 10.69 -1.09 -2.31
C GLY A 91 10.16 -2.06 -1.26
N CYS A 92 8.83 -2.23 -1.17
CA CYS A 92 8.25 -3.24 -0.29
C CYS A 92 7.70 -4.45 -1.04
N ALA A 93 8.08 -5.66 -0.64
CA ALA A 93 7.55 -6.86 -1.31
C ALA A 93 6.08 -7.09 -0.96
N VAL A 94 5.72 -7.09 0.33
CA VAL A 94 4.34 -7.32 0.77
C VAL A 94 3.84 -6.17 1.66
N LEU A 95 2.67 -5.63 1.32
CA LEU A 95 2.05 -4.51 2.01
C LEU A 95 0.62 -4.87 2.43
N ALA A 96 0.39 -4.99 3.73
CA ALA A 96 -0.92 -5.21 4.32
C ALA A 96 -1.32 -4.04 5.23
N TYR A 97 -2.47 -3.46 4.95
CA TYR A 97 -2.90 -2.23 5.59
C TYR A 97 -4.34 -2.32 6.09
N GLY A 98 -4.57 -1.80 7.30
CA GLY A 98 -5.87 -1.68 7.91
C GLY A 98 -6.67 -0.49 7.37
N GLN A 99 -7.32 0.26 8.25
CA GLN A 99 -8.27 1.31 7.85
C GLN A 99 -7.66 2.71 7.87
N GLY A 100 -8.04 3.58 6.93
CA GLY A 100 -7.81 5.03 7.04
C GLY A 100 -6.38 5.48 6.77
N ILE A 101 -5.71 4.96 5.72
CA ILE A 101 -4.30 5.26 5.45
C ILE A 101 -4.14 6.09 4.17
N ARG A 102 -3.22 7.05 4.21
CA ARG A 102 -2.70 7.77 3.05
C ARG A 102 -1.29 7.28 2.77
N ALA A 103 -1.04 6.71 1.61
CA ALA A 103 0.27 6.16 1.28
C ALA A 103 0.77 6.69 -0.07
N GLU A 104 2.05 7.02 -0.11
CA GLU A 104 2.80 7.24 -1.33
C GLU A 104 3.86 6.16 -1.41
N ILE A 105 3.82 5.39 -2.49
CA ILE A 105 4.56 4.14 -2.52
C ILE A 105 5.19 3.93 -3.90
N ILE A 106 6.49 3.67 -3.86
CA ILE A 106 7.35 3.47 -5.03
C ILE A 106 7.77 2.00 -5.07
N GLY A 107 7.05 1.22 -5.87
CA GLY A 107 7.33 -0.21 -6.11
C GLY A 107 6.85 -1.14 -4.99
N GLY A 108 6.23 -2.26 -5.41
CA GLY A 108 6.04 -3.42 -4.54
C GLY A 108 5.37 -4.61 -5.21
N ALA A 109 5.47 -5.79 -4.59
CA ALA A 109 5.03 -7.04 -5.22
C ALA A 109 3.56 -7.36 -4.93
N VAL A 110 3.12 -7.47 -3.67
CA VAL A 110 1.77 -7.91 -3.31
C VAL A 110 1.14 -7.03 -2.24
N TRP A 111 -0.08 -6.58 -2.52
CA TRP A 111 -0.72 -5.54 -1.74
C TRP A 111 -2.16 -5.93 -1.38
N ALA A 112 -2.49 -5.85 -0.09
CA ALA A 112 -3.81 -6.18 0.46
C ALA A 112 -4.29 -5.10 1.43
N TYR A 113 -5.49 -4.56 1.20
CA TYR A 113 -5.99 -3.40 1.93
C TYR A 113 -7.36 -3.56 2.56
N GLY A 114 -7.50 -2.95 3.73
CA GLY A 114 -8.74 -2.62 4.42
C GLY A 114 -9.46 -1.39 3.85
N GLN A 115 -10.28 -0.75 4.69
CA GLN A 115 -11.24 0.27 4.25
C GLN A 115 -10.68 1.71 4.28
N HIS A 116 -11.16 2.59 3.40
CA HIS A 116 -10.91 4.05 3.39
C HIS A 116 -9.43 4.44 3.16
N MET A 117 -8.97 4.32 1.93
CA MET A 117 -7.56 4.51 1.57
C MET A 117 -7.37 5.62 0.53
N ARG A 118 -6.25 6.36 0.63
CA ARG A 118 -5.73 7.19 -0.47
C ARG A 118 -4.31 6.77 -0.81
N ALA A 119 -4.07 6.28 -2.02
CA ALA A 119 -2.74 5.79 -2.43
C ALA A 119 -2.24 6.48 -3.71
N LYS A 120 -0.95 6.82 -3.74
CA LYS A 120 -0.22 7.12 -4.98
C LYS A 120 0.83 6.04 -5.19
N MET A 121 0.83 5.44 -6.37
CA MET A 121 1.62 4.25 -6.68
C MET A 121 2.31 4.39 -8.03
N THR A 122 3.61 4.13 -8.07
CA THR A 122 4.39 4.11 -9.32
C THR A 122 4.37 2.72 -9.99
N GLY A 123 4.27 1.64 -9.20
CA GLY A 123 4.32 0.27 -9.72
C GLY A 123 3.90 -0.79 -8.71
N CYS A 124 3.08 -1.77 -9.15
CA CYS A 124 2.75 -2.99 -8.40
C CYS A 124 2.74 -4.25 -9.27
N ALA A 125 3.05 -5.41 -8.70
CA ALA A 125 2.78 -6.68 -9.37
C ALA A 125 1.33 -7.13 -9.12
N VAL A 126 0.88 -7.18 -7.87
CA VAL A 126 -0.49 -7.59 -7.50
C VAL A 126 -1.06 -6.63 -6.48
N LEU A 127 -2.27 -6.17 -6.76
CA LEU A 127 -2.95 -5.16 -5.97
C LEU A 127 -4.39 -5.58 -5.70
N THR A 128 -4.74 -5.79 -4.41
CA THR A 128 -6.06 -6.25 -3.98
C THR A 128 -6.70 -5.30 -2.96
N TYR A 129 -7.97 -4.96 -3.16
CA TYR A 129 -8.69 -4.01 -2.31
C TYR A 129 -10.08 -4.47 -1.85
N GLY A 130 -10.37 -4.23 -0.57
CA GLY A 130 -11.67 -4.46 0.03
C GLY A 130 -12.72 -3.39 -0.32
N GLN A 131 -12.61 -2.18 0.25
CA GLN A 131 -13.67 -1.15 0.14
C GLN A 131 -13.14 0.30 0.21
N TRP A 132 -13.69 1.19 -0.61
CA TRP A 132 -13.49 2.65 -0.57
C TRP A 132 -12.02 3.09 -0.69
N LEU A 133 -11.56 3.22 -1.94
CA LEU A 133 -10.20 3.63 -2.29
C LEU A 133 -10.21 4.81 -3.26
N TRP A 134 -9.25 5.72 -3.07
CA TRP A 134 -8.80 6.67 -4.07
C TRP A 134 -7.35 6.38 -4.42
N ALA A 135 -7.08 5.84 -5.61
CA ALA A 135 -5.73 5.44 -6.01
C ALA A 135 -5.32 6.03 -7.35
N LYS A 136 -4.09 6.58 -7.41
CA LYS A 136 -3.42 6.90 -8.68
C LYS A 136 -2.29 5.90 -8.88
N THR A 137 -2.35 5.10 -9.94
CA THR A 137 -1.41 4.01 -10.22
C THR A 137 -0.83 4.18 -11.62
N ILE A 138 0.49 4.24 -11.75
CA ILE A 138 1.10 4.33 -13.09
C ILE A 138 1.10 2.95 -13.74
N TRP A 139 1.68 1.95 -13.09
CA TRP A 139 1.73 0.57 -13.60
C TRP A 139 1.24 -0.45 -12.57
N CYS A 140 0.45 -1.42 -13.02
CA CYS A 140 0.19 -2.63 -12.22
C CYS A 140 0.07 -3.88 -13.09
N ALA A 141 0.68 -5.00 -12.72
CA ALA A 141 0.45 -6.23 -13.47
C ALA A 141 -0.96 -6.77 -13.22
N VAL A 142 -1.40 -6.89 -11.96
CA VAL A 142 -2.73 -7.38 -11.62
C VAL A 142 -3.38 -6.45 -10.61
N LEU A 143 -4.58 -5.97 -10.93
CA LEU A 143 -5.40 -5.18 -10.02
C LEU A 143 -6.77 -5.84 -9.86
N ALA A 144 -7.12 -6.23 -8.64
CA ALA A 144 -8.41 -6.81 -8.29
C ALA A 144 -9.09 -6.03 -7.16
N TYR A 145 -10.37 -5.69 -7.32
CA TYR A 145 -11.11 -5.01 -6.24
C TYR A 145 -12.58 -5.41 -6.18
N TRP A 146 -13.19 -5.16 -5.01
CA TRP A 146 -14.54 -5.64 -4.71
C TRP A 146 -15.64 -4.57 -4.62
N LYS A 147 -15.40 -3.42 -3.96
CA LYS A 147 -16.45 -2.40 -3.72
C LYS A 147 -15.95 -0.94 -3.72
N SER A 148 -16.68 -0.07 -4.44
CA SER A 148 -16.65 1.40 -4.41
C SER A 148 -15.27 2.04 -4.48
N MET A 149 -14.86 2.51 -5.65
CA MET A 149 -13.49 2.98 -5.87
C MET A 149 -13.42 4.08 -6.93
N ARG A 150 -12.50 5.04 -6.73
CA ARG A 150 -12.09 6.00 -7.75
C ARG A 150 -10.61 5.82 -8.05
N THR A 151 -10.25 5.50 -9.29
CA THR A 151 -8.83 5.31 -9.65
C THR A 151 -8.47 5.89 -11.00
N GLU A 152 -7.23 6.33 -11.10
CA GLU A 152 -6.57 6.68 -12.35
C GLU A 152 -5.44 5.66 -12.55
N ILE A 153 -5.47 4.96 -13.68
CA ILE A 153 -4.50 3.91 -14.01
C ILE A 153 -3.91 4.21 -15.39
N THR A 154 -2.59 4.33 -15.49
CA THR A 154 -1.96 4.49 -16.81
C THR A 154 -1.88 3.16 -17.54
N ALA A 155 -1.37 2.11 -16.90
CA ALA A 155 -1.24 0.79 -17.52
C ALA A 155 -1.52 -0.34 -16.54
N CYS A 156 -2.31 -1.33 -16.97
CA CYS A 156 -2.52 -2.56 -16.21
C CYS A 156 -2.55 -3.82 -17.08
N VAL A 157 -1.92 -4.93 -16.69
CA VAL A 157 -2.03 -6.16 -17.50
C VAL A 157 -3.40 -6.81 -17.29
N MET A 158 -3.80 -7.08 -16.05
CA MET A 158 -5.11 -7.64 -15.72
C MET A 158 -5.84 -6.80 -14.71
N LEU A 159 -7.05 -6.38 -15.06
CA LEU A 159 -7.90 -5.59 -14.20
C LEU A 159 -9.23 -6.30 -13.93
N ALA A 160 -9.48 -6.62 -12.66
CA ALA A 160 -10.70 -7.25 -12.17
C ALA A 160 -11.49 -6.29 -11.27
N CYS A 161 -12.71 -5.99 -11.71
CA CYS A 161 -13.50 -4.87 -11.28
C CYS A 161 -14.81 -5.29 -10.60
N GLY A 162 -14.94 -5.01 -9.31
CA GLY A 162 -16.18 -5.15 -8.54
C GLY A 162 -17.17 -3.97 -8.71
N ARG A 163 -18.20 -3.92 -7.86
CA ARG A 163 -19.32 -2.96 -7.97
C ARG A 163 -18.93 -1.52 -7.59
N GLY A 164 -19.44 -0.54 -8.34
CA GLY A 164 -19.43 0.88 -7.96
C GLY A 164 -18.12 1.61 -8.23
N MET A 165 -17.45 1.35 -9.35
CA MET A 165 -16.18 2.01 -9.67
C MET A 165 -16.36 3.18 -10.65
N GLN A 166 -15.55 4.22 -10.42
CA GLN A 166 -15.20 5.24 -11.40
C GLN A 166 -13.70 5.14 -11.71
N ALA A 167 -13.33 4.69 -12.92
CA ALA A 167 -11.91 4.62 -13.30
C ALA A 167 -11.61 5.26 -14.65
N GLU A 168 -10.45 5.90 -14.71
CA GLU A 168 -9.81 6.40 -15.93
C GLU A 168 -8.61 5.51 -16.20
N ILE A 169 -8.63 4.75 -17.30
CA ILE A 169 -7.61 3.75 -17.64
C ILE A 169 -7.04 4.06 -19.02
N THR A 170 -5.75 4.35 -19.13
CA THR A 170 -5.14 4.61 -20.44
C THR A 170 -4.91 3.30 -21.20
N GLY A 171 -4.43 2.25 -20.56
CA GLY A 171 -4.17 0.96 -21.20
C GLY A 171 -4.41 -0.23 -20.29
N CYS A 172 -5.06 -1.28 -20.81
CA CYS A 172 -5.09 -2.58 -20.14
C CYS A 172 -5.03 -3.77 -21.11
N ALA A 173 -4.45 -4.91 -20.72
CA ALA A 173 -4.48 -6.09 -21.57
C ALA A 173 -5.78 -6.89 -21.38
N VAL A 174 -6.22 -7.15 -20.15
CA VAL A 174 -7.43 -7.92 -19.86
C VAL A 174 -8.30 -7.21 -18.83
N LEU A 175 -9.56 -6.99 -19.16
CA LEU A 175 -10.49 -6.29 -18.29
C LEU A 175 -11.75 -7.09 -17.98
N ALA A 176 -11.90 -7.50 -16.72
CA ALA A 176 -13.06 -8.23 -16.22
C ALA A 176 -13.90 -7.32 -15.31
N CYS A 177 -15.11 -6.96 -15.74
CA CYS A 177 -15.95 -5.99 -15.03
C CYS A 177 -17.30 -6.55 -14.58
N TRP A 178 -17.70 -6.19 -13.36
CA TRP A 178 -19.01 -6.48 -12.79
C TRP A 178 -19.90 -5.22 -12.75
N LYS A 179 -21.23 -5.44 -12.64
CA LYS A 179 -22.29 -4.41 -12.67
C LYS A 179 -21.96 -3.13 -11.89
N GLY A 180 -22.29 -1.98 -12.50
CA GLY A 180 -22.30 -0.67 -11.83
C GLY A 180 -20.97 0.08 -11.97
N MET A 181 -20.37 0.01 -13.15
CA MET A 181 -19.06 0.59 -13.43
C MET A 181 -19.17 1.76 -14.41
N ARG A 182 -18.52 2.88 -14.09
CA ARG A 182 -18.27 4.01 -15.01
C ARG A 182 -16.78 4.05 -15.30
N THR A 183 -16.38 3.64 -16.50
CA THR A 183 -14.97 3.67 -16.91
C THR A 183 -14.78 4.44 -18.19
N GLU A 184 -13.75 5.26 -18.21
CA GLU A 184 -13.20 5.84 -19.42
C GLU A 184 -11.91 5.10 -19.72
N ILE A 185 -11.87 4.43 -20.87
CA ILE A 185 -10.73 3.58 -21.23
C ILE A 185 -10.29 3.91 -22.63
N THR A 186 -8.99 4.17 -22.78
CA THR A 186 -8.40 4.53 -24.06
C THR A 186 -8.01 3.30 -24.89
N ALA A 187 -7.48 2.25 -24.26
CA ALA A 187 -7.13 1.00 -24.94
C ALA A 187 -7.27 -0.24 -24.02
N CYS A 188 -7.93 -1.28 -24.53
CA CYS A 188 -7.98 -2.61 -23.90
C CYS A 188 -7.85 -3.71 -24.97
N LEU A 189 -6.98 -4.71 -24.75
CA LEU A 189 -6.81 -5.83 -25.69
C LEU A 189 -7.98 -6.82 -25.60
N VAL A 190 -8.35 -7.25 -24.39
CA VAL A 190 -9.39 -8.26 -24.14
C VAL A 190 -10.45 -7.73 -23.19
N TRP A 191 -11.70 -7.71 -23.66
CA TRP A 191 -12.88 -7.33 -22.88
C TRP A 191 -13.94 -8.43 -22.92
N PRO A 192 -14.03 -9.32 -21.91
CA PRO A 192 -15.22 -10.12 -21.70
C PRO A 192 -16.41 -9.20 -21.37
N LYS A 193 -17.35 -9.04 -22.32
CA LYS A 193 -18.57 -8.22 -22.12
C LYS A 193 -19.43 -8.79 -20.98
N GLY A 194 -19.21 -8.31 -19.77
CA GLY A 194 -20.13 -8.50 -18.64
C GLY A 194 -21.38 -7.62 -18.80
N LYS A 195 -22.56 -8.16 -18.46
CA LYS A 195 -23.83 -7.39 -18.42
C LYS A 195 -23.75 -6.33 -17.31
N GLY A 196 -23.31 -5.11 -17.61
CA GLY A 196 -23.37 -3.98 -16.66
C GLY A 196 -22.33 -2.85 -16.75
N CYS A 197 -21.56 -2.75 -17.85
CA CYS A 197 -20.57 -1.68 -18.04
C CYS A 197 -21.16 -0.52 -18.85
N GLY A 198 -21.02 0.71 -18.32
CA GLY A 198 -21.51 1.93 -18.97
C GLY A 198 -20.81 2.21 -20.29
N ARG A 199 -21.58 2.60 -21.31
CA ARG A 199 -21.15 2.90 -22.67
C ARG A 199 -20.35 4.21 -22.74
N ARG A 200 -19.03 4.14 -22.89
CA ARG A 200 -18.18 5.07 -23.68
C ARG A 200 -16.78 4.47 -23.74
N LEU A 201 -16.48 3.80 -24.86
CA LEU A 201 -15.17 3.21 -25.13
C LEU A 201 -14.81 3.46 -26.58
N VAL A 202 -13.62 4.00 -26.84
CA VAL A 202 -12.93 3.84 -28.13
C VAL A 202 -12.15 2.54 -27.97
N VAL A 203 -12.72 1.44 -28.43
CA VAL A 203 -12.06 0.12 -28.36
C VAL A 203 -11.35 -0.12 -29.68
N TYR A 204 -10.02 -0.21 -29.66
CA TYR A 204 -9.27 -0.86 -30.73
C TYR A 204 -9.27 -2.36 -30.44
N SER A 205 -10.35 -3.05 -30.83
CA SER A 205 -10.40 -4.51 -30.74
C SER A 205 -9.59 -5.08 -31.89
N ILE A 206 -8.46 -5.73 -31.59
CA ILE A 206 -7.86 -6.68 -32.51
C ILE A 206 -8.48 -8.03 -32.17
N SER A 207 -9.44 -8.46 -32.97
CA SER A 207 -9.94 -9.83 -32.95
C SER A 207 -8.81 -10.73 -33.44
N LEU A 208 -8.27 -11.57 -32.57
CA LEU A 208 -7.46 -12.73 -32.95
C LEU A 208 -8.37 -13.95 -33.06
#